data_AF-A0A358DIV0-F1
#
_entry.id   AF-A0A358DIV0-F1
#
_cell.length_a   1.000
_cell.length_b   1.000
_cell.length_c   1.000
_cell.angle_alpha   90.00
_cell.angle_beta   90.00
_cell.angle_gamma   90.00
#
_symmetry.space_group_name_H-M   'P 1'
#
loop_
_entity.id
_entity.type
_entity.pdbx_description
1 polymer ?
#
loop_
_entity_poly.entity_id
_entity_poly.type
_entity_poly.pdbx_seq_one_letter_code
_entity_poly.pdbx_strand_id
1 'polypeptide(L)'
;ESETDVIANMANISAALKEIFRFFWVGFYIVRDEQLVLGPFQGPVACTRIRYGKGVCGTAWKEQKPILVPNVDEFPGHIACSSLSRSEIVVPVFHYGKITAVLDVDSEFLNHFDETDEKFLSEIAGWIKF
;
A
#
# COMPACT_ATOMS: atom_id res chain seq x y z
N GLU A 1 0.92 17.22 21.03
CA GLU A 1 -0.34 17.22 20.24
C GLU A 1 -0.18 16.20 19.11
N SER A 2 -1.27 15.60 18.63
CA SER A 2 -1.22 14.70 17.47
C SER A 2 -1.09 15.53 16.19
N GLU A 3 -0.16 15.14 15.32
CA GLU A 3 0.04 15.79 14.02
C GLU A 3 -1.21 15.66 13.13
N THR A 4 -1.59 16.76 12.47
CA THR A 4 -2.79 16.87 11.63
C THR A 4 -2.50 16.79 10.14
N ASP A 5 -1.26 17.04 9.71
CA ASP A 5 -0.89 16.94 8.31
C ASP A 5 -0.83 15.47 7.86
N VAL A 6 -1.72 15.11 6.93
CA VAL A 6 -1.85 13.74 6.42
C VAL A 6 -0.59 13.24 5.72
N ILE A 7 0.15 14.12 5.03
CA ILE A 7 1.37 13.76 4.31
C ILE A 7 2.51 13.52 5.30
N ALA A 8 2.64 14.36 6.34
CA ALA A 8 3.59 14.14 7.42
C ALA A 8 3.34 12.82 8.15
N ASN A 9 2.07 12.51 8.43
CA ASN A 9 1.67 11.25 9.05
C ASN A 9 1.99 10.03 8.16
N MET A 10 1.63 10.06 6.87
CA MET A 10 1.99 9.01 5.91
C MET A 10 3.51 8.82 5.80
N ALA A 11 4.27 9.92 5.74
CA ALA A 11 5.73 9.87 5.67
C ALA A 11 6.33 9.15 6.88
N ASN A 12 5.94 9.56 8.10
CA ASN A 12 6.46 8.94 9.33
C ASN A 12 6.00 7.49 9.51
N ILE A 13 4.77 7.13 9.13
CA ILE A 13 4.31 5.74 9.17
C ILE A 13 5.12 4.89 8.20
N SER A 14 5.33 5.34 6.95
CA SER A 14 6.14 4.60 5.99
C SER A 14 7.59 4.42 6.46
N ALA A 15 8.17 5.44 7.10
CA ALA A 15 9.50 5.38 7.69
C ALA A 15 9.57 4.36 8.85
N ALA A 16 8.63 4.42 9.79
CA ALA A 16 8.58 3.50 10.92
C ALA A 16 8.41 2.04 10.49
N LEU A 17 7.51 1.76 9.53
CA LEU A 17 7.31 0.41 8.99
C LEU A 17 8.59 -0.10 8.30
N LYS A 18 9.26 0.74 7.50
CA LYS A 18 10.53 0.39 6.85
C LYS A 18 11.62 0.09 7.88
N GLU A 19 11.74 0.92 8.91
CA GLU A 19 12.80 0.79 9.92
C GLU A 19 12.66 -0.51 10.72
N ILE A 20 11.45 -0.82 11.19
CA ILE A 20 11.19 -1.98 12.05
C ILE A 20 11.19 -3.28 11.27
N PHE A 21 10.49 -3.33 10.14
CA PHE A 21 10.27 -4.59 9.42
C PHE A 21 11.22 -4.80 8.26
N ARG A 22 11.94 -3.74 7.83
CA ARG A 22 12.87 -3.79 6.70
C ARG A 22 12.23 -4.27 5.39
N PHE A 23 10.92 -4.03 5.22
CA PHE A 23 10.18 -4.35 4.00
C PHE A 23 10.89 -3.85 2.76
N PHE A 24 10.76 -4.53 1.62
CA PHE A 24 11.45 -4.14 0.39
C PHE A 24 10.99 -2.75 -0.07
N TRP A 25 9.67 -2.56 -0.13
CA TRP A 25 9.02 -1.28 -0.36
C TRP A 25 7.82 -1.14 0.58
N VAL A 26 7.57 0.07 1.08
CA VAL A 26 6.37 0.38 1.87
C VAL A 26 5.97 1.83 1.66
N GLY A 27 4.70 2.10 1.42
CA GLY A 27 4.25 3.46 1.16
C GLY A 27 2.79 3.57 0.81
N PHE A 28 2.41 4.76 0.37
CA PHE A 28 1.02 5.09 0.09
C PHE A 28 0.81 5.47 -1.37
N TYR A 29 -0.34 5.10 -1.91
CA TYR A 29 -0.91 5.72 -3.10
C TYR A 29 -2.21 6.42 -2.76
N ILE A 30 -2.37 7.67 -3.17
CA ILE A 30 -3.48 8.54 -2.81
C ILE A 30 -4.42 8.70 -3.99
N VAL A 31 -5.74 8.64 -3.76
CA VAL A 31 -6.73 8.85 -4.81
C VAL A 31 -6.72 10.33 -5.25
N ARG A 32 -6.47 10.56 -6.54
CA ARG A 32 -6.48 11.85 -7.24
C ARG A 32 -6.97 11.63 -8.68
N ASP A 33 -7.96 12.42 -9.12
CA ASP A 33 -8.47 12.43 -10.51
C ASP A 33 -8.69 11.01 -11.09
N GLU A 34 -9.45 10.17 -10.37
CA GLU A 34 -9.77 8.78 -10.74
C GLU A 34 -8.56 7.83 -10.87
N GLN A 35 -7.43 8.19 -10.25
CA GLN A 35 -6.22 7.39 -10.22
C GLN A 35 -5.66 7.33 -8.80
N LEU A 36 -4.89 6.28 -8.55
CA LEU A 36 -3.97 6.22 -7.43
C LEU A 36 -2.68 6.92 -7.84
N VAL A 37 -2.27 7.95 -7.11
CA VAL A 37 -1.04 8.72 -7.33
C VAL A 37 -0.08 8.47 -6.18
N LEU A 38 1.19 8.22 -6.51
CA LEU A 38 2.24 7.93 -5.52
C LEU A 38 2.32 9.03 -4.45
N GLY A 39 2.20 8.62 -3.18
CA GLY A 39 2.36 9.44 -1.99
C GLY A 39 3.71 9.16 -1.29
N PRO A 40 3.84 9.48 0.01
CA PRO A 40 5.05 9.14 0.77
C PRO A 40 5.32 7.63 0.80
N PHE A 41 6.59 7.25 0.63
CA PHE A 41 7.03 5.86 0.61
C PHE A 41 8.50 5.72 1.02
N GLN A 42 8.92 4.48 1.28
CA GLN A 42 10.29 4.06 1.51
C GLN A 42 10.65 2.87 0.63
N GLY A 43 11.65 3.02 -0.23
CA GLY A 43 12.08 1.97 -1.15
C GLY A 43 12.66 2.54 -2.44
N PRO A 44 12.94 1.68 -3.44
CA PRO A 44 13.31 2.12 -4.78
C PRO A 44 12.20 2.93 -5.46
N VAL A 45 12.55 3.61 -6.56
CA VAL A 45 11.59 4.38 -7.38
C VAL A 45 10.44 3.49 -7.84
N ALA A 46 9.21 3.99 -7.70
CA ALA A 46 7.97 3.28 -8.04
C ALA A 46 7.18 3.99 -9.15
N CYS A 47 6.16 3.29 -9.67
CA CYS A 47 5.21 3.86 -10.62
C CYS A 47 4.49 5.08 -10.03
N THR A 48 4.36 6.18 -10.77
CA THR A 48 3.72 7.39 -10.21
C THR A 48 2.19 7.31 -10.21
N ARG A 49 1.58 6.54 -11.11
CA ARG A 49 0.12 6.49 -11.31
C ARG A 49 -0.37 5.06 -11.55
N ILE A 50 -1.44 4.68 -10.88
CA ILE A 50 -2.11 3.39 -10.99
C ILE A 50 -3.60 3.62 -11.28
N ARG A 51 -4.13 2.92 -12.29
CA ARG A 51 -5.55 3.03 -12.68
C ARG A 51 -6.45 2.18 -11.78
N TYR A 52 -7.70 2.60 -11.62
CA TYR A 52 -8.73 1.84 -10.89
C TYR A 52 -8.83 0.39 -11.39
N GLY A 53 -8.78 -0.58 -10.47
CA GLY A 53 -8.87 -2.02 -10.79
C GLY A 53 -7.67 -2.59 -11.55
N LYS A 54 -6.52 -1.89 -11.59
CA LYS A 54 -5.31 -2.36 -12.26
C LYS A 54 -4.16 -2.59 -11.27
N GLY A 55 -3.47 -3.73 -11.44
CA GLY A 55 -2.48 -4.19 -10.46
C GLY A 55 -3.12 -4.52 -9.12
N VAL A 56 -2.30 -4.89 -8.15
CA VAL A 56 -2.75 -5.24 -6.79
C VAL A 56 -3.33 -4.01 -6.09
N CYS A 57 -2.61 -2.88 -6.11
CA CYS A 57 -3.07 -1.58 -5.61
C CYS A 57 -4.44 -1.16 -6.15
N GLY A 58 -4.62 -1.15 -7.48
CA GLY A 58 -5.90 -0.76 -8.08
C GLY A 58 -7.01 -1.78 -7.79
N THR A 59 -6.66 -3.06 -7.60
CA THR A 59 -7.63 -4.10 -7.22
C THR A 59 -8.10 -3.90 -5.78
N ALA A 60 -7.21 -3.62 -4.83
CA ALA A 60 -7.59 -3.29 -3.46
C ALA A 60 -8.52 -2.07 -3.41
N TRP A 61 -8.22 -1.05 -4.22
CA TRP A 61 -9.10 0.11 -4.35
C TRP A 61 -10.49 -0.26 -4.92
N LYS A 62 -10.55 -1.14 -5.92
CA LYS A 62 -11.81 -1.56 -6.55
C LYS A 62 -12.67 -2.45 -5.66
N GLU A 63 -12.06 -3.47 -5.05
CA GLU A 63 -12.75 -4.48 -4.24
C GLU A 63 -13.05 -3.99 -2.81
N GLN A 64 -12.48 -2.84 -2.43
CA GLN A 64 -12.64 -2.20 -1.14
C GLN A 64 -12.28 -3.10 0.06
N LYS A 65 -11.24 -3.90 -0.11
CA LYS A 65 -10.73 -4.81 0.91
C LYS A 65 -9.22 -4.99 0.78
N PRO A 66 -8.53 -5.45 1.84
CA PRO A 66 -7.16 -5.89 1.73
C PRO A 66 -6.98 -6.94 0.64
N ILE A 67 -5.84 -6.91 -0.03
CA ILE A 67 -5.43 -7.90 -1.02
C ILE A 67 -4.05 -8.42 -0.60
N LEU A 68 -4.00 -9.72 -0.29
CA LEU A 68 -2.78 -10.43 0.06
C LEU A 68 -2.36 -11.30 -1.13
N VAL A 69 -1.14 -11.09 -1.62
CA VAL A 69 -0.62 -11.71 -2.83
C VAL A 69 0.66 -12.49 -2.50
N PRO A 70 0.60 -13.83 -2.38
CA PRO A 70 1.76 -14.64 -2.01
C PRO A 70 2.81 -14.73 -3.13
N ASN A 71 2.39 -14.57 -4.39
CA ASN A 71 3.27 -14.49 -5.55
C ASN A 71 2.72 -13.46 -6.56
N VAL A 72 3.39 -12.32 -6.69
CA VAL A 72 2.94 -11.24 -7.60
C VAL A 72 3.00 -11.63 -9.08
N ASP A 73 3.90 -12.54 -9.45
CA ASP A 73 4.02 -13.04 -10.83
C ASP A 73 2.79 -13.87 -11.25
N GLU A 74 2.07 -14.44 -10.29
CA GLU A 74 0.84 -15.22 -10.51
C GLU A 74 -0.43 -14.36 -10.42
N PHE A 75 -0.32 -13.09 -10.03
CA PHE A 75 -1.49 -12.22 -9.86
C PHE A 75 -2.04 -11.76 -11.22
N PRO A 76 -3.33 -12.00 -11.52
CA PRO A 76 -3.93 -11.62 -12.80
C PRO A 76 -3.88 -10.11 -13.05
N GLY A 77 -3.25 -9.71 -14.15
CA GLY A 77 -3.13 -8.29 -14.51
C GLY A 77 -2.12 -7.53 -13.63
N HIS A 78 -1.15 -8.24 -13.06
CA HIS A 78 0.00 -7.64 -12.38
C HIS A 78 0.70 -6.62 -13.28
N ILE A 79 0.94 -5.43 -12.72
CA ILE A 79 1.77 -4.39 -13.33
C ILE A 79 3.05 -4.37 -12.51
N ALA A 80 4.06 -5.11 -12.97
CA ALA A 80 5.35 -5.15 -12.29
C ALA A 80 6.00 -3.75 -12.36
N CYS A 81 6.00 -3.03 -11.23
CA CYS A 81 6.73 -1.77 -11.08
C CYS A 81 8.19 -2.01 -10.66
N SER A 82 8.49 -3.16 -10.04
CA SER A 82 9.85 -3.62 -9.71
C SER A 82 9.98 -5.12 -9.93
N SER A 83 11.04 -5.56 -10.60
CA SER A 83 11.32 -7.00 -10.84
C SER A 83 11.75 -7.76 -9.58
N LEU A 84 11.98 -7.06 -8.46
CA LEU A 84 12.41 -7.65 -7.20
C LEU A 84 11.26 -7.91 -6.22
N SER A 85 10.07 -7.31 -6.43
CA SER A 85 8.91 -7.66 -5.61
C SER A 85 8.44 -9.07 -5.96
N ARG A 86 8.19 -9.89 -4.94
CA ARG A 86 7.81 -11.31 -5.03
C ARG A 86 6.47 -11.57 -4.36
N SER A 87 6.16 -10.90 -3.26
CA SER A 87 4.84 -10.90 -2.62
C SER A 87 4.45 -9.50 -2.20
N GLU A 88 3.16 -9.20 -2.14
CA GLU A 88 2.62 -7.86 -1.88
C GLU A 88 1.41 -7.97 -0.96
N ILE A 89 1.24 -7.00 -0.06
CA ILE A 89 -0.02 -6.76 0.64
C ILE A 89 -0.43 -5.30 0.47
N VAL A 90 -1.67 -5.10 0.04
CA VAL A 90 -2.27 -3.77 -0.08
C VAL A 90 -3.48 -3.67 0.82
N VAL A 91 -3.51 -2.66 1.69
CA VAL A 91 -4.63 -2.36 2.59
C VAL A 91 -5.27 -1.00 2.24
N PRO A 92 -6.60 -0.92 2.09
CA PRO A 92 -7.28 0.35 1.84
C PRO A 92 -7.26 1.32 3.03
N VAL A 93 -7.10 2.61 2.76
CA VAL A 93 -7.28 3.70 3.72
C VAL A 93 -8.66 4.34 3.51
N PHE A 94 -9.55 4.16 4.49
CA PHE A 94 -10.91 4.70 4.44
C PHE A 94 -11.02 6.06 5.13
N HIS A 95 -11.74 6.97 4.49
CA HIS A 95 -12.16 8.25 5.05
C HIS A 95 -13.62 8.52 4.66
N TYR A 96 -14.49 8.73 5.66
CA TYR A 96 -15.95 8.84 5.49
C TYR A 96 -16.57 7.76 4.57
N GLY A 97 -16.15 6.50 4.73
CA GLY A 97 -16.69 5.37 3.96
C GLY A 97 -16.21 5.30 2.51
N LYS A 98 -15.22 6.12 2.12
CA LYS A 98 -14.59 6.06 0.79
C LYS A 98 -13.10 5.79 0.93
N ILE A 99 -12.54 5.06 -0.03
CA ILE A 99 -11.10 4.87 -0.12
C ILE A 99 -10.46 6.18 -0.63
N THR A 100 -9.54 6.70 0.15
CA THR A 100 -8.80 7.95 -0.14
C THR A 100 -7.32 7.71 -0.39
N ALA A 101 -6.80 6.58 0.08
CA ALA A 101 -5.49 6.05 -0.26
C ALA A 101 -5.47 4.53 -0.12
N VAL A 102 -4.37 3.91 -0.51
CA VAL A 102 -4.00 2.55 -0.12
C VAL A 102 -2.61 2.60 0.52
N LEU A 103 -2.38 1.76 1.52
CA LEU A 103 -1.05 1.42 2.03
C LEU A 103 -0.63 0.13 1.32
N ASP A 104 0.54 0.17 0.72
CA ASP A 104 1.12 -0.87 -0.09
C ASP A 104 2.48 -1.29 0.49
N VAL A 105 2.72 -2.60 0.57
CA VAL A 105 3.91 -3.20 1.15
C VAL A 105 4.36 -4.37 0.28
N ASP A 106 5.59 -4.27 -0.22
CA ASP A 106 6.25 -5.30 -1.02
C ASP A 106 7.31 -6.05 -0.22
N SER A 107 7.52 -7.31 -0.60
CA SER A 107 8.63 -8.14 -0.14
C SER A 107 9.40 -8.76 -1.31
N GLU A 108 10.70 -8.93 -1.14
CA GLU A 108 11.56 -9.70 -2.05
C GLU A 108 11.45 -11.22 -1.84
N PHE A 109 10.63 -11.66 -0.88
CA PHE A 109 10.35 -13.06 -0.59
C PHE A 109 8.94 -13.44 -1.04
N LEU A 110 8.74 -14.70 -1.44
CA LEU A 110 7.41 -15.24 -1.71
C LEU A 110 6.65 -15.47 -0.39
N ASN A 111 5.33 -15.29 -0.42
CA ASN A 111 4.41 -15.57 0.68
C ASN A 111 4.89 -14.96 2.01
N HIS A 112 5.35 -13.70 1.95
CA HIS A 112 5.95 -13.03 3.10
C HIS A 112 4.93 -12.51 4.11
N PHE A 113 3.71 -12.25 3.66
CA PHE A 113 2.64 -11.67 4.46
C PHE A 113 1.56 -12.71 4.75
N ASP A 114 0.94 -12.62 5.93
CA ASP A 114 -0.19 -13.46 6.33
C ASP A 114 -1.37 -12.62 6.92
N GLU A 115 -2.38 -13.30 7.48
CA GLU A 115 -3.55 -12.65 8.04
C GLU A 115 -3.23 -11.77 9.27
N THR A 116 -2.11 -12.03 9.95
CA THR A 116 -1.61 -11.20 11.05
C THR A 116 -1.16 -9.84 10.52
N ASP A 117 -0.39 -9.84 9.42
CA ASP A 117 0.03 -8.62 8.75
C ASP A 117 -1.18 -7.85 8.23
N GLU A 118 -2.11 -8.54 7.56
CA GLU A 118 -3.35 -7.93 7.06
C GLU A 118 -4.10 -7.19 8.16
N LYS A 119 -4.29 -7.86 9.31
CA LYS A 119 -5.00 -7.28 10.45
C LYS A 119 -4.31 -6.01 10.95
N PHE A 120 -3.02 -6.08 11.27
CA PHE A 120 -2.34 -4.96 11.94
C PHE A 120 -1.99 -3.82 10.98
N LEU A 121 -1.68 -4.11 9.72
CA LEU A 121 -1.52 -3.07 8.70
C LEU A 121 -2.85 -2.35 8.43
N SER A 122 -3.97 -3.06 8.45
CA SER A 122 -5.31 -2.43 8.34
C SER A 122 -5.62 -1.53 9.54
N GLU A 123 -5.24 -1.92 10.76
CA GLU A 123 -5.39 -1.06 11.95
C GLU A 123 -4.56 0.23 11.82
N ILE A 124 -3.30 0.12 11.38
CA ILE A 124 -2.40 1.27 11.14
C ILE A 124 -2.95 2.18 10.04
N ALA A 125 -3.43 1.60 8.93
CA ALA A 125 -4.05 2.35 7.84
C ALA A 125 -5.27 3.18 8.34
N GLY A 126 -6.02 2.65 9.31
CA GLY A 126 -7.14 3.34 9.96
C GLY A 126 -6.75 4.58 10.79
N TRP A 127 -5.47 4.75 11.13
CA TRP A 127 -4.97 5.93 11.84
C TRP A 127 -4.83 7.15 10.93
N ILE A 128 -4.68 6.93 9.61
CA ILE A 128 -4.62 8.03 8.64
C ILE A 128 -5.98 8.73 8.58
N LYS A 129 -5.98 10.04 8.86
CA LYS A 129 -7.14 10.92 8.74
C LYS A 129 -6.86 11.93 7.62
N PHE A 130 -7.73 11.92 6.61
CA PHE A 130 -7.78 12.96 5.58
C PHE A 130 -8.60 14.16 6.04
#